data_AF-A0A9D5VMC0-F1
#
_entry.id   AF-A0A9D5VMC0-F1
#
_cell.length_a   1.000
_cell.length_b   1.000
_cell.length_c   1.000
_cell.angle_alpha   90.00
_cell.angle_beta   90.00
_cell.angle_gamma   90.00
#
_symmetry.space_group_name_H-M   'P 1'
#
loop_
_entity.id
_entity.type
_entity.pdbx_description
1 polymer ?
#
loop_
_entity_poly.entity_id
_entity_poly.type
_entity_poly.pdbx_seq_one_letter_code
_entity_poly.pdbx_strand_id
1 'polypeptide(L)'
;MKHYSLFALLIFVLSLLFAADSYASKARMDSLGGEERARYYFDDSRNILINPAYINIVKDFLIFEWGNDTDSADSGATGPKGEGGVYKSGDFFIYGIYLGNEDGHSNRALATSGTNSAILYQDNPVELFIGGNLGNEWGASIKISQNHDEQGVKKTQQALSVKFGTIMKRLEGYVNVNIYDKSLGGVTTSEEFRNDLAATAGASYIWSDFIFYSSVASDGHTYRRDDGQKDGRYTTKSLTVGGGRSVQVSERAKMFYDLHYIWNESQRDYNTAAAGAGVKDYTHYWKLPITFGLEVQAKDWLALRGAISQTLLSKFYNNDKKNRSERNTTNVNSGASLIFGKLKIEGLIGIGDNAAVTSGKKGVLSLGNVLTRTSITYSF
;
A
#
# COMPACT_ATOMS: atom_id res chain seq x y z
N MET A 1 42.83 1.81 -30.08
CA MET A 1 41.50 2.15 -29.50
C MET A 1 40.44 1.14 -29.95
N LYS A 2 40.32 -0.04 -29.32
CA LYS A 2 39.22 -1.01 -29.60
C LYS A 2 39.05 -2.08 -28.50
N HIS A 3 39.24 -1.74 -27.22
CA HIS A 3 39.09 -2.70 -26.10
C HIS A 3 38.06 -2.31 -25.03
N TYR A 4 37.42 -1.15 -25.12
CA TYR A 4 36.42 -0.72 -24.12
C TYR A 4 34.99 -1.25 -24.37
N SER A 5 34.70 -1.78 -25.55
CA SER A 5 33.35 -2.26 -25.90
C SER A 5 33.02 -3.64 -25.31
N LEU A 6 34.00 -4.54 -25.22
CA LEU A 6 33.76 -5.89 -24.69
C LEU A 6 33.60 -5.89 -23.17
N PHE A 7 34.32 -5.00 -22.46
CA PHE A 7 34.28 -4.91 -21.00
C PHE A 7 32.98 -4.28 -20.50
N ALA A 8 32.43 -3.28 -21.21
CA ALA A 8 31.12 -2.70 -20.91
C ALA A 8 29.96 -3.67 -21.19
N LEU A 9 30.06 -4.48 -22.26
CA LEU A 9 29.09 -5.53 -22.56
C LEU A 9 29.15 -6.67 -21.54
N LEU A 10 30.35 -7.03 -21.08
CA LEU A 10 30.54 -8.06 -20.04
C LEU A 10 29.99 -7.59 -18.70
N ILE A 11 30.16 -6.31 -18.31
CA ILE A 11 29.56 -5.74 -17.09
C ILE A 11 28.02 -5.71 -17.19
N PHE A 12 27.46 -5.41 -18.37
CA PHE A 12 26.00 -5.41 -18.59
C PHE A 12 25.41 -6.84 -18.58
N VAL A 13 26.13 -7.83 -19.12
CA VAL A 13 25.72 -9.24 -19.11
C VAL A 13 25.95 -9.90 -17.74
N LEU A 14 26.98 -9.50 -16.99
CA LEU A 14 27.21 -9.97 -15.62
C LEU A 14 26.21 -9.35 -14.63
N SER A 15 25.73 -8.12 -14.87
CA SER A 15 24.62 -7.53 -14.09
C SER A 15 23.27 -8.22 -14.33
N LEU A 16 23.11 -8.94 -15.44
CA LEU A 16 21.92 -9.76 -15.75
C LEU A 16 21.97 -11.16 -15.12
N LEU A 17 23.15 -11.63 -14.67
CA LEU A 17 23.34 -13.00 -14.15
C LEU A 17 23.24 -13.12 -12.62
N PHE A 18 23.03 -12.01 -11.90
CA PHE A 18 22.78 -11.99 -10.44
C PHE A 18 21.38 -11.53 -10.04
N ALA A 19 20.51 -11.23 -11.01
CA ALA A 19 19.12 -10.95 -10.77
C ALA A 19 18.32 -12.26 -10.70
N ALA A 20 18.49 -13.02 -9.60
CA ALA A 20 17.31 -13.66 -9.07
C ALA A 20 16.43 -12.50 -8.57
N ASP A 21 15.64 -11.91 -9.47
CA ASP A 21 14.60 -10.94 -9.16
C ASP A 21 13.56 -11.65 -8.30
N SER A 22 13.93 -11.89 -7.05
CA SER A 22 13.12 -12.51 -6.01
C SER A 22 12.21 -11.41 -5.49
N TYR A 23 11.10 -11.28 -6.22
CA TYR A 23 10.05 -10.32 -5.99
C TYR A 23 9.61 -10.33 -4.55
N ALA A 24 9.41 -9.14 -4.02
CA ALA A 24 9.33 -8.94 -2.60
C ALA A 24 7.95 -8.52 -2.14
N SER A 25 7.82 -8.44 -0.83
CA SER A 25 6.56 -8.33 -0.12
C SER A 25 6.29 -6.96 0.45
N LYS A 26 5.10 -6.82 1.05
CA LYS A 26 4.72 -5.68 1.88
C LYS A 26 5.78 -5.30 2.91
N ALA A 27 6.47 -6.28 3.50
CA ALA A 27 7.53 -6.04 4.47
C ALA A 27 8.72 -5.28 3.87
N ARG A 28 9.14 -5.64 2.65
CA ARG A 28 10.20 -4.89 1.95
C ARG A 28 9.74 -3.48 1.63
N MET A 29 8.55 -3.32 1.05
CA MET A 29 8.02 -1.99 0.72
C MET A 29 7.91 -1.09 1.96
N ASP A 30 7.39 -1.60 3.07
CA ASP A 30 7.26 -0.85 4.33
C ASP A 30 8.61 -0.44 4.92
N SER A 31 9.59 -1.36 4.90
CA SER A 31 10.94 -1.05 5.38
C SER A 31 11.67 0.01 4.55
N LEU A 32 11.26 0.19 3.29
CA LEU A 32 11.75 1.21 2.36
C LEU A 32 10.88 2.48 2.38
N GLY A 33 10.07 2.68 3.43
CA GLY A 33 9.25 3.88 3.58
C GLY A 33 7.82 3.73 3.06
N GLY A 34 7.35 2.53 2.75
CA GLY A 34 5.93 2.26 2.44
C GLY A 34 5.63 2.06 0.97
N GLU A 35 4.58 1.29 0.72
CA GLU A 35 4.13 0.77 -0.58
C GLU A 35 3.87 1.85 -1.63
N GLU A 36 3.17 2.94 -1.28
CA GLU A 36 2.84 4.00 -2.24
C GLU A 36 4.07 4.74 -2.80
N ARG A 37 5.20 4.70 -2.08
CA ARG A 37 6.44 5.44 -2.41
C ARG A 37 7.51 4.52 -3.00
N ALA A 38 7.84 3.44 -2.28
CA ALA A 38 8.94 2.55 -2.64
C ALA A 38 8.74 1.90 -4.02
N ARG A 39 7.48 1.68 -4.43
CA ARG A 39 7.11 1.13 -5.74
C ARG A 39 7.75 1.80 -6.94
N TYR A 40 8.00 3.11 -6.88
CA TYR A 40 8.56 3.84 -8.02
C TYR A 40 10.06 3.59 -8.19
N TYR A 41 10.74 3.16 -7.14
CA TYR A 41 12.19 2.98 -7.13
C TYR A 41 12.60 1.50 -7.10
N PHE A 42 11.66 0.61 -6.78
CA PHE A 42 11.86 -0.82 -6.67
C PHE A 42 10.71 -1.57 -7.34
N ASP A 43 11.07 -2.47 -8.23
CA ASP A 43 10.14 -3.47 -8.74
C ASP A 43 9.84 -4.48 -7.63
N ASP A 44 8.55 -4.69 -7.38
CA ASP A 44 8.06 -5.45 -6.24
C ASP A 44 6.70 -6.09 -6.56
N SER A 45 6.36 -7.23 -5.92
CA SER A 45 5.10 -7.91 -6.20
C SER A 45 3.89 -7.07 -5.80
N ARG A 46 4.04 -6.20 -4.80
CA ARG A 46 3.02 -5.24 -4.37
C ARG A 46 2.65 -4.23 -5.45
N ASN A 47 3.56 -3.96 -6.39
CA ASN A 47 3.27 -3.02 -7.48
C ASN A 47 2.12 -3.52 -8.37
N ILE A 48 1.93 -4.84 -8.50
CA ILE A 48 0.82 -5.45 -9.24
C ILE A 48 -0.54 -5.02 -8.65
N LEU A 49 -0.63 -4.89 -7.33
CA LEU A 49 -1.87 -4.55 -6.64
C LEU A 49 -2.30 -3.09 -6.86
N ILE A 50 -1.38 -2.22 -7.28
CA ILE A 50 -1.69 -0.82 -7.58
C ILE A 50 -1.75 -0.58 -9.09
N ASN A 51 -0.77 -1.08 -9.84
CA ASN A 51 -0.74 -1.03 -11.30
C ASN A 51 -0.63 -2.47 -11.83
N PRO A 52 -1.76 -3.08 -12.25
CA PRO A 52 -1.77 -4.47 -12.73
C PRO A 52 -0.82 -4.76 -13.90
N ALA A 53 -0.33 -3.75 -14.64
CA ALA A 53 0.66 -3.97 -15.70
C ALA A 53 1.99 -4.52 -15.18
N TYR A 54 2.31 -4.33 -13.89
CA TYR A 54 3.49 -4.93 -13.27
C TYR A 54 3.47 -6.46 -13.30
N ILE A 55 2.32 -7.10 -13.56
CA ILE A 55 2.28 -8.55 -13.80
C ILE A 55 3.17 -8.98 -14.99
N ASN A 56 3.50 -8.06 -15.90
CA ASN A 56 4.42 -8.34 -17.01
C ASN A 56 5.90 -8.38 -16.59
N ILE A 57 6.22 -7.69 -15.50
CA ILE A 57 7.57 -7.56 -14.92
C ILE A 57 7.76 -8.60 -13.83
N VAL A 58 6.78 -8.71 -12.94
CA VAL A 58 6.78 -9.56 -11.74
C VAL A 58 5.82 -10.73 -11.99
N LYS A 59 6.36 -11.88 -12.40
CA LYS A 59 5.59 -13.07 -12.79
C LYS A 59 6.29 -14.36 -12.41
N ASP A 60 5.55 -15.45 -12.50
CA ASP A 60 6.02 -16.80 -12.17
C ASP A 60 6.48 -16.91 -10.72
N PHE A 61 5.58 -16.56 -9.80
CA PHE A 61 5.83 -16.69 -8.36
C PHE A 61 4.56 -16.97 -7.57
N LEU A 62 4.77 -17.41 -6.35
CA LEU A 62 3.77 -17.58 -5.30
C LEU A 62 4.24 -16.75 -4.09
N ILE A 63 3.33 -15.99 -3.48
CA ILE A 63 3.60 -15.18 -2.29
C ILE A 63 2.57 -15.47 -1.21
N PHE A 64 3.04 -15.53 0.04
CA PHE A 64 2.24 -15.58 1.24
C PHE A 64 2.70 -14.49 2.19
N GLU A 65 1.77 -13.77 2.78
CA GLU A 65 2.00 -12.81 3.85
C GLU A 65 1.25 -13.26 5.09
N TRP A 66 1.96 -13.36 6.21
CA TRP A 66 1.35 -13.78 7.47
C TRP A 66 0.70 -12.60 8.18
N GLY A 67 -0.47 -12.88 8.75
CA GLY A 67 -1.21 -11.94 9.55
C GLY A 67 -2.12 -12.61 10.57
N ASN A 68 -2.80 -11.79 11.35
CA ASN A 68 -3.77 -12.14 12.36
C ASN A 68 -5.17 -12.31 11.75
N ASP A 69 -5.98 -13.12 12.41
CA ASP A 69 -7.38 -13.41 12.09
C ASP A 69 -8.35 -12.44 12.81
N THR A 70 -7.99 -11.17 12.92
CA THR A 70 -8.82 -10.17 13.62
C THR A 70 -9.63 -9.35 12.63
N ASP A 71 -10.91 -9.10 12.89
CA ASP A 71 -11.81 -8.20 12.14
C ASP A 71 -11.46 -6.71 12.31
N SER A 72 -10.19 -6.35 12.12
CA SER A 72 -9.70 -4.97 12.18
C SER A 72 -9.00 -4.62 10.88
N ALA A 73 -9.14 -3.36 10.45
CA ALA A 73 -8.41 -2.84 9.30
C ALA A 73 -6.90 -3.10 9.45
N ASP A 74 -6.22 -3.49 8.37
CA ASP A 74 -4.76 -3.60 8.36
C ASP A 74 -4.14 -2.21 8.63
N SER A 75 -3.80 -1.95 9.89
CA SER A 75 -3.26 -0.68 10.37
C SER A 75 -1.78 -0.78 10.75
N GLY A 76 -0.99 -1.53 9.95
CA GLY A 76 0.46 -1.61 10.12
C GLY A 76 0.93 -2.78 11.00
N ALA A 77 1.92 -2.53 11.86
CA ALA A 77 2.64 -3.59 12.59
C ALA A 77 1.82 -4.37 13.64
N THR A 78 0.68 -3.84 14.10
CA THR A 78 -0.11 -4.42 15.21
C THR A 78 -1.34 -5.21 14.77
N GLY A 79 -1.59 -5.34 13.46
CA GLY A 79 -2.71 -6.12 12.92
C GLY A 79 -2.54 -6.47 11.45
N PRO A 80 -1.40 -7.08 11.04
CA PRO A 80 -1.25 -7.56 9.67
C PRO A 80 -2.37 -8.56 9.34
N LYS A 81 -2.89 -8.57 8.11
CA LYS A 81 -3.85 -9.57 7.63
C LYS A 81 -3.14 -10.63 6.80
N GLY A 82 -3.62 -11.87 6.87
CA GLY A 82 -3.12 -12.94 6.03
C GLY A 82 -3.55 -12.69 4.58
N GLU A 83 -2.59 -12.60 3.67
CA GLU A 83 -2.87 -12.41 2.24
C GLU A 83 -1.84 -13.14 1.39
N GLY A 84 -2.11 -13.29 0.09
CA GLY A 84 -1.18 -13.98 -0.78
C GLY A 84 -1.73 -14.19 -2.17
N GLY A 85 -0.86 -14.60 -3.09
CA GLY A 85 -1.27 -14.79 -4.47
C GLY A 85 -0.28 -15.60 -5.28
N VAL A 86 -0.74 -16.05 -6.44
CA VAL A 86 0.06 -16.74 -7.43
C VAL A 86 -0.10 -16.06 -8.77
N TYR A 87 1.02 -15.88 -9.47
CA TYR A 87 1.08 -15.27 -10.79
C TYR A 87 1.88 -16.17 -11.72
N LYS A 88 1.34 -16.44 -12.91
CA LYS A 88 1.93 -17.40 -13.84
C LYS A 88 1.89 -16.87 -15.27
N SER A 89 3.00 -17.03 -15.97
CA SER A 89 3.07 -16.78 -17.41
C SER A 89 2.41 -17.94 -18.16
N GLY A 90 1.46 -17.63 -19.03
CA GLY A 90 0.97 -18.51 -20.10
C GLY A 90 1.56 -18.13 -21.45
N ASP A 91 1.12 -18.81 -22.51
CA ASP A 91 1.68 -18.61 -23.87
C ASP A 91 1.36 -17.22 -24.44
N PHE A 92 0.17 -16.69 -24.16
CA PHE A 92 -0.32 -15.43 -24.75
C PHE A 92 -0.56 -14.31 -23.73
N PHE A 93 -0.75 -14.67 -22.47
CA PHE A 93 -1.06 -13.74 -21.40
C PHE A 93 -0.50 -14.24 -20.08
N ILE A 94 -0.38 -13.33 -19.14
CA ILE A 94 0.01 -13.61 -17.76
C ILE A 94 -1.24 -13.45 -16.92
N TYR A 95 -1.46 -14.36 -15.99
CA TYR A 95 -2.64 -14.37 -15.15
C TYR A 95 -2.25 -14.60 -13.69
N GLY A 96 -3.11 -14.16 -12.78
CA GLY A 96 -2.89 -14.39 -11.37
C GLY A 96 -4.16 -14.32 -10.55
N ILE A 97 -4.07 -14.85 -9.35
CA ILE A 97 -5.10 -14.76 -8.32
C ILE A 97 -4.42 -14.28 -7.04
N TYR A 98 -5.05 -13.34 -6.36
CA TYR A 98 -4.62 -12.84 -5.06
C TYR A 98 -5.79 -12.86 -4.09
N LEU A 99 -5.53 -13.28 -2.86
CA LEU A 99 -6.49 -13.50 -1.79
C LEU A 99 -6.14 -12.58 -0.64
N GLY A 100 -7.14 -11.97 0.00
CA GLY A 100 -6.95 -11.21 1.24
C GLY A 100 -6.51 -9.74 1.07
N ASN A 101 -6.35 -9.24 -0.16
CA ASN A 101 -6.04 -7.82 -0.42
C ASN A 101 -7.25 -6.90 -0.17
N GLU A 102 -7.52 -6.59 1.10
CA GLU A 102 -8.58 -5.68 1.54
C GLU A 102 -8.35 -4.25 1.04
N ASP A 103 -9.42 -3.53 0.65
CA ASP A 103 -9.33 -2.10 0.41
C ASP A 103 -9.20 -1.36 1.74
N GLY A 104 -7.97 -1.02 2.09
CA GLY A 104 -7.69 -0.25 3.31
C GLY A 104 -8.42 1.09 3.38
N HIS A 105 -9.01 1.61 2.29
CA HIS A 105 -9.84 2.82 2.30
C HIS A 105 -11.19 2.58 2.96
N SER A 106 -11.95 1.56 2.55
CA SER A 106 -13.24 1.20 3.13
C SER A 106 -13.10 0.80 4.61
N ASN A 107 -12.06 0.00 4.91
CA ASN A 107 -11.85 -0.46 6.28
C ASN A 107 -11.37 0.68 7.20
N ARG A 108 -10.59 1.65 6.70
CA ARG A 108 -10.25 2.88 7.44
C ARG A 108 -11.45 3.83 7.58
N ALA A 109 -12.31 3.95 6.57
CA ALA A 109 -13.54 4.74 6.63
C ALA A 109 -14.50 4.24 7.72
N LEU A 110 -14.69 2.92 7.79
CA LEU A 110 -15.45 2.26 8.86
C LEU A 110 -14.83 2.51 10.25
N ALA A 111 -13.51 2.41 10.38
CA ALA A 111 -12.81 2.66 11.65
C ALA A 111 -12.85 4.13 12.12
N THR A 112 -12.89 5.09 11.20
CA THR A 112 -12.82 6.54 11.52
C THR A 112 -14.20 7.15 11.81
N SER A 113 -15.29 6.45 11.48
CA SER A 113 -16.66 6.95 11.64
C SER A 113 -17.12 7.06 13.11
N GLY A 114 -16.34 6.56 14.07
CA GLY A 114 -16.56 6.76 15.52
C GLY A 114 -17.82 6.12 16.10
N THR A 115 -18.65 5.49 15.26
CA THR A 115 -19.88 4.79 15.63
C THR A 115 -19.91 3.43 14.93
N ASN A 116 -19.89 2.38 15.75
CA ASN A 116 -20.15 0.96 15.46
C ASN A 116 -19.06 0.13 14.77
N SER A 117 -18.22 -0.45 15.62
CA SER A 117 -17.44 -1.69 15.41
C SER A 117 -18.29 -2.93 15.05
N ALA A 118 -19.59 -2.78 14.79
CA ALA A 118 -20.54 -3.88 14.62
C ALA A 118 -20.89 -4.16 13.14
N ILE A 119 -20.57 -3.24 12.22
CA ILE A 119 -20.74 -3.44 10.77
C ILE A 119 -19.60 -4.31 10.24
N LEU A 120 -19.90 -5.20 9.27
CA LEU A 120 -18.87 -6.03 8.64
C LEU A 120 -17.95 -5.21 7.73
N TYR A 121 -16.65 -5.42 7.86
CA TYR A 121 -15.61 -4.92 6.97
C TYR A 121 -15.55 -5.73 5.67
N GLN A 122 -14.86 -5.20 4.66
CA GLN A 122 -14.43 -6.04 3.55
C GLN A 122 -13.44 -7.06 4.08
N ASP A 123 -13.76 -8.34 3.90
CA ASP A 123 -12.93 -9.46 4.30
C ASP A 123 -12.87 -10.51 3.17
N ASN A 124 -11.84 -11.36 3.19
CA ASN A 124 -11.62 -12.44 2.22
C ASN A 124 -11.81 -12.05 0.73
N PRO A 125 -11.32 -10.88 0.25
CA PRO A 125 -11.45 -10.55 -1.15
C PRO A 125 -10.65 -11.52 -2.03
N VAL A 126 -11.20 -11.77 -3.22
CA VAL A 126 -10.52 -12.47 -4.32
C VAL A 126 -10.29 -11.47 -5.44
N GLU A 127 -9.04 -11.29 -5.83
CA GLU A 127 -8.63 -10.44 -6.95
C GLU A 127 -8.02 -11.28 -8.07
N LEU A 128 -8.61 -11.19 -9.25
CA LEU A 128 -8.13 -11.87 -10.45
C LEU A 128 -7.40 -10.88 -11.34
N PHE A 129 -6.24 -11.29 -11.85
CA PHE A 129 -5.38 -10.47 -12.68
C PHE A 129 -5.20 -11.09 -14.06
N ILE A 130 -5.11 -10.23 -15.07
CA ILE A 130 -4.67 -10.58 -16.41
C ILE A 130 -3.78 -9.46 -16.95
N GLY A 131 -2.75 -9.82 -17.70
CA GLY A 131 -1.93 -8.85 -18.41
C GLY A 131 -1.23 -9.45 -19.62
N GLY A 132 -0.64 -8.58 -20.42
CA GLY A 132 0.13 -8.98 -21.57
C GLY A 132 0.96 -7.84 -22.13
N ASN A 133 1.66 -8.15 -23.22
CA ASN A 133 2.47 -7.19 -23.96
C ASN A 133 2.01 -7.15 -25.42
N LEU A 134 1.36 -6.05 -25.80
CA LEU A 134 0.94 -5.78 -27.18
C LEU A 134 1.70 -4.56 -27.75
N GLY A 135 3.03 -4.56 -27.55
CA GLY A 135 3.92 -3.43 -27.85
C GLY A 135 4.12 -2.48 -26.66
N ASN A 136 3.25 -2.56 -25.66
CA ASN A 136 3.41 -2.00 -24.34
C ASN A 136 2.87 -3.01 -23.31
N GLU A 137 3.40 -2.98 -22.09
CA GLU A 137 2.87 -3.78 -20.99
C GLU A 137 1.53 -3.20 -20.52
N TRP A 138 0.53 -4.07 -20.39
CA TRP A 138 -0.78 -3.71 -19.83
C TRP A 138 -1.23 -4.78 -18.84
N GLY A 139 -2.10 -4.37 -17.93
CA GLY A 139 -2.77 -5.31 -17.03
C GLY A 139 -4.10 -4.77 -16.56
N ALA A 140 -4.97 -5.69 -16.15
CA ALA A 140 -6.25 -5.41 -15.54
C ALA A 140 -6.48 -6.35 -14.36
N SER A 141 -7.29 -5.91 -13.40
CA SER A 141 -7.80 -6.78 -12.35
C SER A 141 -9.25 -6.51 -12.02
N ILE A 142 -9.91 -7.55 -11.52
CA ILE A 142 -11.23 -7.47 -10.89
C ILE A 142 -11.13 -8.06 -9.49
N LYS A 143 -11.61 -7.30 -8.51
CA LYS A 143 -11.68 -7.72 -7.11
C LYS A 143 -13.12 -7.84 -6.68
N ILE A 144 -13.45 -8.95 -6.05
CA ILE A 144 -14.76 -9.23 -5.46
C ILE A 144 -14.58 -9.63 -4.00
N SER A 145 -15.52 -9.25 -3.15
CA SER A 145 -15.60 -9.70 -1.76
C SER A 145 -17.05 -9.80 -1.36
N GLN A 146 -17.37 -10.84 -0.58
CA GLN A 146 -18.69 -11.06 -0.01
C GLN A 146 -18.54 -11.73 1.35
N ASN A 147 -19.14 -11.13 2.38
CA ASN A 147 -19.16 -11.68 3.74
C ASN A 147 -20.54 -11.57 4.34
N HIS A 148 -20.86 -12.46 5.28
CA HIS A 148 -22.11 -12.43 6.03
C HIS A 148 -21.91 -12.95 7.45
N ASP A 149 -22.71 -12.44 8.37
CA ASP A 149 -22.78 -12.90 9.75
C ASP A 149 -24.26 -12.98 10.13
N GLU A 150 -24.70 -14.19 10.48
CA GLU A 150 -26.08 -14.47 10.90
C GLU A 150 -26.17 -14.78 12.39
N GLN A 151 -25.08 -14.63 13.15
CA GLN A 151 -25.07 -14.77 14.60
C GLN A 151 -25.63 -13.50 15.25
N GLY A 152 -26.96 -13.41 15.30
CA GLY A 152 -27.69 -12.27 15.86
C GLY A 152 -28.33 -11.43 14.76
N VAL A 153 -28.07 -10.13 14.74
CA VAL A 153 -28.53 -9.26 13.64
C VAL A 153 -27.81 -9.67 12.37
N LYS A 154 -28.57 -10.03 11.33
CA LYS A 154 -28.01 -10.38 10.02
C LYS A 154 -27.20 -9.21 9.47
N LYS A 155 -25.92 -9.47 9.19
CA LYS A 155 -25.01 -8.53 8.53
C LYS A 155 -24.56 -9.11 7.19
N THR A 156 -24.37 -8.24 6.20
CA THR A 156 -23.79 -8.64 4.90
C THR A 156 -22.88 -7.55 4.37
N GLN A 157 -21.75 -7.93 3.79
CA GLN A 157 -20.82 -7.04 3.11
C GLN A 157 -20.57 -7.52 1.69
N GLN A 158 -20.51 -6.59 0.73
CA GLN A 158 -20.23 -6.86 -0.67
C GLN A 158 -19.40 -5.74 -1.27
N ALA A 159 -18.33 -6.09 -1.97
CA ALA A 159 -17.49 -5.13 -2.70
C ALA A 159 -17.11 -5.61 -4.09
N LEU A 160 -16.99 -4.64 -5.02
CA LEU A 160 -16.50 -4.82 -6.38
C LEU A 160 -15.55 -3.67 -6.74
N SER A 161 -14.35 -4.02 -7.18
CA SER A 161 -13.35 -3.08 -7.65
C SER A 161 -12.73 -3.55 -8.95
N VAL A 162 -12.35 -2.61 -9.82
CA VAL A 162 -11.64 -2.87 -11.07
C VAL A 162 -10.39 -2.01 -11.13
N LYS A 163 -9.32 -2.55 -11.70
CA LYS A 163 -8.07 -1.82 -11.89
C LYS A 163 -7.57 -2.02 -13.31
N PHE A 164 -6.91 -1.01 -13.83
CA PHE A 164 -6.23 -1.06 -15.11
C PHE A 164 -4.91 -0.30 -15.01
N GLY A 165 -3.90 -0.76 -15.73
CA GLY A 165 -2.70 0.02 -15.91
C GLY A 165 -1.88 -0.37 -17.12
N THR A 166 -0.89 0.45 -17.41
CA THR A 166 0.04 0.29 -18.52
C THR A 166 1.42 0.80 -18.15
N ILE A 167 2.44 0.19 -18.76
CA ILE A 167 3.82 0.64 -18.72
C ILE A 167 4.28 0.76 -20.17
N MET A 168 4.83 1.93 -20.50
CA MET A 168 5.24 2.34 -21.84
C MET A 168 6.64 2.94 -21.76
N LYS A 169 7.67 2.09 -21.73
CA LYS A 169 9.09 2.48 -21.62
C LYS A 169 9.38 3.34 -20.39
N ARG A 170 9.26 4.67 -20.53
CA ARG A 170 9.57 5.68 -19.51
C ARG A 170 8.31 6.22 -18.83
N LEU A 171 7.13 5.89 -19.31
CA LEU A 171 5.85 6.35 -18.78
C LEU A 171 5.10 5.15 -18.20
N GLU A 172 4.57 5.29 -17.00
CA GLU A 172 3.57 4.35 -16.47
C GLU A 172 2.28 5.10 -16.12
N GLY A 173 1.16 4.39 -16.15
CA GLY A 173 -0.13 4.93 -15.73
C GLY A 173 -1.04 3.84 -15.19
N TYR A 174 -1.91 4.20 -14.24
CA TYR A 174 -2.91 3.29 -13.69
C TYR A 174 -4.16 4.04 -13.25
N VAL A 175 -5.28 3.31 -13.22
CA VAL A 175 -6.57 3.74 -12.68
C VAL A 175 -7.19 2.58 -11.91
N ASN A 176 -7.59 2.84 -10.68
CA ASN A 176 -8.23 1.89 -9.77
C ASN A 176 -9.58 2.47 -9.37
N VAL A 177 -10.65 1.70 -9.52
CA VAL A 177 -12.02 2.13 -9.26
C VAL A 177 -12.71 1.11 -8.37
N ASN A 178 -13.12 1.54 -7.18
CA ASN A 178 -14.02 0.77 -6.34
C ASN A 178 -15.44 1.15 -6.75
N ILE A 179 -16.08 0.27 -7.51
CA ILE A 179 -17.39 0.51 -8.13
C ILE A 179 -18.46 0.55 -7.05
N TYR A 180 -18.36 -0.36 -6.10
CA TYR A 180 -19.33 -0.50 -5.03
C TYR A 180 -18.68 -1.19 -3.84
N ASP A 181 -18.99 -0.71 -2.65
CA ASP A 181 -18.74 -1.39 -1.39
C ASP A 181 -19.87 -1.04 -0.44
N LYS A 182 -20.58 -2.05 0.04
CA LYS A 182 -21.72 -1.86 0.93
C LYS A 182 -21.69 -2.91 2.02
N SER A 183 -21.94 -2.44 3.23
CA SER A 183 -22.21 -3.27 4.38
C SER A 183 -23.57 -2.92 4.98
N LEU A 184 -24.34 -3.94 5.31
CA LEU A 184 -25.68 -3.85 5.88
C LEU A 184 -25.72 -4.55 7.23
N GLY A 185 -26.50 -4.01 8.16
CA GLY A 185 -26.60 -4.52 9.52
C GLY A 185 -25.52 -3.94 10.43
N GLY A 186 -25.54 -4.35 11.69
CA GLY A 186 -24.66 -3.84 12.73
C GLY A 186 -25.14 -4.31 14.10
N VAL A 187 -25.38 -3.36 15.00
CA VAL A 187 -26.19 -3.54 16.20
C VAL A 187 -27.67 -3.75 15.83
N THR A 188 -28.12 -3.17 14.72
CA THR A 188 -29.50 -3.24 14.21
C THR A 188 -29.53 -3.52 12.71
N THR A 189 -30.69 -3.90 12.18
CA THR A 189 -30.87 -4.12 10.73
C THR A 189 -30.92 -2.83 9.91
N SER A 190 -31.04 -1.67 10.56
CA SER A 190 -31.11 -0.35 9.94
C SER A 190 -29.75 0.23 9.59
N GLU A 191 -28.66 -0.31 10.13
CA GLU A 191 -27.34 0.22 9.87
C GLU A 191 -26.87 -0.11 8.45
N GLU A 192 -26.21 0.87 7.82
CA GLU A 192 -25.69 0.73 6.46
C GLU A 192 -24.43 1.57 6.31
N PHE A 193 -23.37 0.95 5.83
CA PHE A 193 -22.25 1.63 5.19
C PHE A 193 -22.39 1.48 3.68
N ARG A 194 -22.25 2.57 2.95
CA ARG A 194 -22.20 2.53 1.49
C ARG A 194 -21.13 3.46 0.99
N ASN A 195 -20.18 2.91 0.24
CA ASN A 195 -19.23 3.70 -0.49
C ASN A 195 -19.91 4.40 -1.68
N ASP A 196 -19.57 5.66 -1.91
CA ASP A 196 -19.72 6.30 -3.20
C ASP A 196 -18.61 5.78 -4.13
N LEU A 197 -18.67 6.10 -5.41
CA LEU A 197 -17.62 5.73 -6.36
C LEU A 197 -16.27 6.28 -5.87
N ALA A 198 -15.35 5.38 -5.49
CA ALA A 198 -14.00 5.74 -5.10
C ALA A 198 -13.03 5.40 -6.23
N ALA A 199 -12.14 6.33 -6.55
CA ALA A 199 -11.21 6.17 -7.64
C ALA A 199 -9.83 6.71 -7.28
N THR A 200 -8.79 6.01 -7.73
CA THR A 200 -7.40 6.47 -7.69
C THR A 200 -6.82 6.40 -9.08
N ALA A 201 -6.16 7.45 -9.53
CA ALA A 201 -5.41 7.45 -10.78
C ALA A 201 -3.99 7.95 -10.50
N GLY A 202 -3.01 7.42 -11.22
CA GLY A 202 -1.64 7.87 -11.09
C GLY A 202 -0.81 7.60 -12.32
N ALA A 203 0.32 8.29 -12.38
CA ALA A 203 1.29 8.15 -13.46
C ALA A 203 2.70 8.45 -12.95
N SER A 204 3.70 7.90 -13.61
CA SER A 204 5.10 8.29 -13.43
C SER A 204 5.86 8.39 -14.75
N TYR A 205 6.89 9.22 -14.76
CA TYR A 205 7.73 9.46 -15.92
C TYR A 205 9.21 9.49 -15.52
N ILE A 206 10.03 8.76 -16.28
CA ILE A 206 11.47 8.71 -16.12
C ILE A 206 12.13 9.75 -17.03
N TRP A 207 12.67 10.81 -16.41
CA TRP A 207 13.45 11.84 -17.08
C TRP A 207 14.90 11.81 -16.62
N SER A 208 15.82 11.51 -17.54
CA SER A 208 17.20 11.12 -17.21
C SER A 208 17.22 9.97 -16.19
N ASP A 209 17.78 10.19 -15.01
CA ASP A 209 17.84 9.22 -13.92
C ASP A 209 16.82 9.54 -12.81
N PHE A 210 15.96 10.54 -13.02
CA PHE A 210 14.93 10.93 -12.07
C PHE A 210 13.58 10.33 -12.48
N ILE A 211 12.84 9.88 -11.48
CA ILE A 211 11.45 9.44 -11.61
C ILE A 211 10.58 10.53 -11.02
N PHE A 212 9.64 11.03 -11.81
CA PHE A 212 8.60 11.96 -11.37
C PHE A 212 7.28 11.21 -11.36
N TYR A 213 6.46 11.43 -10.35
CA TYR A 213 5.19 10.74 -10.24
C TYR A 213 4.11 11.64 -9.67
N SER A 214 2.86 11.29 -9.97
CA SER A 214 1.70 11.87 -9.33
C SER A 214 0.60 10.84 -9.16
N SER A 215 -0.20 11.00 -8.11
CA SER A 215 -1.45 10.27 -7.92
C SER A 215 -2.52 11.19 -7.37
N VAL A 216 -3.75 10.95 -7.79
CA VAL A 216 -4.95 11.58 -7.26
C VAL A 216 -5.88 10.49 -6.79
N ALA A 217 -6.51 10.67 -5.63
CA ALA A 217 -7.60 9.82 -5.20
C ALA A 217 -8.79 10.65 -4.76
N SER A 218 -9.98 10.11 -4.99
CA SER A 218 -11.24 10.61 -4.46
C SER A 218 -12.00 9.44 -3.90
N ASP A 219 -12.51 9.62 -2.70
CA ASP A 219 -13.30 8.64 -1.98
C ASP A 219 -14.44 9.37 -1.27
N GLY A 220 -15.57 8.70 -1.09
CA GLY A 220 -16.66 9.26 -0.33
C GLY A 220 -17.61 8.16 0.08
N HIS A 221 -18.18 8.25 1.27
CA HIS A 221 -19.07 7.22 1.77
C HIS A 221 -20.18 7.83 2.60
N THR A 222 -21.23 7.05 2.79
CA THR A 222 -22.37 7.41 3.63
C THR A 222 -22.57 6.35 4.69
N TYR A 223 -22.98 6.81 5.87
CA TYR A 223 -23.33 5.95 6.99
C TYR A 223 -24.77 6.20 7.44
N ARG A 224 -25.51 5.13 7.70
CA ARG A 224 -26.85 5.14 8.30
C ARG A 224 -26.76 4.47 9.66
N ARG A 225 -27.28 5.14 10.69
CA ARG A 225 -27.23 4.67 12.08
C ARG A 225 -28.34 3.65 12.39
N ASP A 226 -28.29 3.16 13.62
CA ASP A 226 -29.24 2.26 14.25
C ASP A 226 -30.67 2.80 14.30
N ASP A 227 -30.84 4.11 14.51
CA ASP A 227 -32.12 4.82 14.42
C ASP A 227 -32.68 4.95 12.98
N GLY A 228 -31.94 4.43 11.98
CA GLY A 228 -32.28 4.50 10.56
C GLY A 228 -32.07 5.87 9.92
N GLN A 229 -31.58 6.87 10.67
CA GLN A 229 -31.22 8.18 10.13
C GLN A 229 -29.86 8.13 9.43
N LYS A 230 -29.70 8.93 8.37
CA LYS A 230 -28.39 9.13 7.73
C LYS A 230 -27.52 9.95 8.67
N ASP A 231 -26.40 9.37 9.14
CA ASP A 231 -25.48 10.05 10.04
C ASP A 231 -24.73 11.15 9.30
N GLY A 232 -24.29 10.86 8.07
CA GLY A 232 -23.60 11.83 7.26
C GLY A 232 -22.98 11.28 5.98
N ARG A 233 -22.45 12.20 5.17
CA ARG A 233 -21.60 11.92 4.03
C ARG A 233 -20.18 12.35 4.34
N TYR A 234 -19.24 11.46 4.10
CA TYR A 234 -17.82 11.73 4.19
C TYR A 234 -17.26 11.79 2.77
N THR A 235 -16.30 12.68 2.55
CA THR A 235 -15.60 12.79 1.28
C THR A 235 -14.14 13.09 1.55
N THR A 236 -13.25 12.32 0.94
CA THR A 236 -11.81 12.50 1.04
C THR A 236 -11.23 12.66 -0.35
N LYS A 237 -10.35 13.64 -0.52
CA LYS A 237 -9.57 13.84 -1.75
C LYS A 237 -8.10 13.89 -1.38
N SER A 238 -7.27 13.24 -2.19
CA SER A 238 -5.83 13.26 -2.02
C SER A 238 -5.12 13.55 -3.33
N LEU A 239 -3.98 14.22 -3.21
CA LEU A 239 -3.03 14.46 -4.29
C LEU A 239 -1.63 14.20 -3.73
N THR A 240 -0.87 13.38 -4.43
CA THR A 240 0.55 13.19 -4.19
C THR A 240 1.30 13.56 -5.46
N VAL A 241 2.35 14.37 -5.34
CA VAL A 241 3.27 14.69 -6.44
C VAL A 241 4.68 14.56 -5.91
N GLY A 242 5.52 13.79 -6.58
CA GLY A 242 6.87 13.54 -6.09
C GLY A 242 7.89 13.39 -7.18
N GLY A 243 9.15 13.46 -6.76
CA GLY A 243 10.30 13.25 -7.61
C GLY A 243 11.47 12.72 -6.80
N GLY A 244 12.21 11.81 -7.41
CA GLY A 244 13.38 11.24 -6.77
C GLY A 244 14.22 10.42 -7.73
N ARG A 245 15.20 9.73 -7.18
CA ARG A 245 16.15 8.94 -7.95
C ARG A 245 16.59 7.73 -7.15
N SER A 246 16.83 6.64 -7.85
CA SER A 246 17.60 5.53 -7.31
C SER A 246 19.02 5.51 -7.88
N VAL A 247 19.99 5.16 -7.04
CA VAL A 247 21.42 5.12 -7.35
C VAL A 247 21.97 3.78 -6.91
N GLN A 248 22.59 3.06 -7.85
CA GLN A 248 23.40 1.89 -7.51
C GLN A 248 24.72 2.38 -6.90
N VAL A 249 24.90 2.15 -5.60
CA VAL A 249 26.09 2.61 -4.86
C VAL A 249 27.25 1.63 -5.01
N SER A 250 26.94 0.34 -5.12
CA SER A 250 27.88 -0.74 -5.44
C SER A 250 27.14 -1.90 -6.09
N GLU A 251 27.81 -2.96 -6.54
CA GLU A 251 27.14 -4.17 -7.04
C GLU A 251 26.15 -4.80 -6.05
N ARG A 252 26.30 -4.52 -4.75
CA ARG A 252 25.48 -5.07 -3.67
C ARG A 252 24.64 -4.03 -2.92
N ALA A 253 24.66 -2.77 -3.32
CA ALA A 253 23.96 -1.71 -2.61
C ALA A 253 23.23 -0.75 -3.54
N LYS A 254 21.95 -0.53 -3.27
CA LYS A 254 21.08 0.40 -3.99
C LYS A 254 20.51 1.40 -2.99
N MET A 255 20.65 2.68 -3.29
CA MET A 255 20.08 3.78 -2.52
C MET A 255 18.95 4.44 -3.32
N PHE A 256 18.00 5.05 -2.65
CA PHE A 256 17.11 6.01 -3.28
C PHE A 256 16.90 7.22 -2.36
N TYR A 257 16.51 8.33 -2.97
CA TYR A 257 16.03 9.50 -2.26
C TYR A 257 14.88 10.15 -3.01
N ASP A 258 13.94 10.72 -2.27
CA ASP A 258 12.78 11.42 -2.83
C ASP A 258 12.38 12.65 -2.03
N LEU A 259 11.70 13.55 -2.73
CA LEU A 259 10.93 14.65 -2.16
C LEU A 259 9.53 14.57 -2.76
N HIS A 260 8.50 14.66 -1.93
CA HIS A 260 7.13 14.59 -2.41
C HIS A 260 6.20 15.49 -1.62
N TYR A 261 5.21 16.05 -2.32
CA TYR A 261 4.14 16.85 -1.77
C TYR A 261 2.91 15.99 -1.63
N ILE A 262 2.33 15.98 -0.43
CA ILE A 262 1.07 15.30 -0.12
C ILE A 262 0.06 16.37 0.26
N TRP A 263 -1.10 16.32 -0.37
CA TRP A 263 -2.25 17.14 -0.06
C TRP A 263 -3.44 16.22 0.20
N ASN A 264 -4.18 16.51 1.27
CA ASN A 264 -5.40 15.81 1.60
C ASN A 264 -6.45 16.81 2.08
N GLU A 265 -7.69 16.50 1.71
CA GLU A 265 -8.88 17.17 2.18
C GLU A 265 -9.89 16.12 2.60
N SER A 266 -10.47 16.28 3.78
CA SER A 266 -11.55 15.46 4.28
C SER A 266 -12.70 16.35 4.72
N GLN A 267 -13.89 16.02 4.26
CA GLN A 267 -15.14 16.69 4.60
C GLN A 267 -16.10 15.67 5.21
N ARG A 268 -16.77 16.04 6.30
CA ARG A 268 -17.89 15.28 6.88
C ARG A 268 -19.09 16.21 6.99
N ASP A 269 -20.14 15.88 6.24
CA ASP A 269 -21.46 16.50 6.36
C ASP A 269 -22.33 15.60 7.23
N TYR A 270 -22.76 16.03 8.42
CA TYR A 270 -23.52 15.19 9.36
C TYR A 270 -24.60 15.96 10.13
N ASN A 271 -25.55 15.21 10.70
CA ASN A 271 -26.62 15.76 11.51
C ASN A 271 -26.46 15.35 12.97
N THR A 272 -26.38 16.32 13.89
CA THR A 272 -26.45 16.05 15.34
C THR A 272 -27.75 16.59 15.92
N ALA A 273 -28.24 15.92 16.96
CA ALA A 273 -29.40 16.37 17.72
C ALA A 273 -29.17 17.74 18.41
N ALA A 274 -27.91 18.13 18.64
CA ALA A 274 -27.52 19.34 19.38
C ALA A 274 -27.25 20.58 18.49
N ALA A 275 -26.94 20.42 17.21
CA ALA A 275 -26.46 21.53 16.36
C ALA A 275 -27.46 21.98 15.26
N GLY A 276 -28.62 21.32 15.14
CA GLY A 276 -29.52 21.49 13.99
C GLY A 276 -29.00 20.77 12.73
N ALA A 277 -29.80 20.79 11.66
CA ALA A 277 -29.45 20.11 10.41
C ALA A 277 -28.29 20.79 9.68
N GLY A 278 -27.33 20.01 9.17
CA GLY A 278 -26.30 20.47 8.22
C GLY A 278 -24.95 20.91 8.79
N VAL A 279 -24.42 20.25 9.82
CA VAL A 279 -23.05 20.50 10.31
C VAL A 279 -22.03 19.99 9.30
N LYS A 280 -20.96 20.78 9.09
CA LYS A 280 -19.84 20.42 8.21
C LYS A 280 -18.52 20.47 8.98
N ASP A 281 -17.83 19.33 9.06
CA ASP A 281 -16.43 19.28 9.46
C ASP A 281 -15.54 19.28 8.22
N TYR A 282 -14.51 20.10 8.26
CA TYR A 282 -13.51 20.28 7.23
C TYR A 282 -12.12 20.14 7.84
N THR A 283 -11.40 19.14 7.36
CA THR A 283 -9.99 18.95 7.66
C THR A 283 -9.20 19.04 6.37
N HIS A 284 -8.18 19.88 6.37
CA HIS A 284 -7.25 19.99 5.26
C HIS A 284 -5.84 19.89 5.78
N TYR A 285 -4.99 19.07 5.15
CA TYR A 285 -3.59 19.06 5.48
C TYR A 285 -2.72 18.88 4.25
N TRP A 286 -1.51 19.44 4.32
CA TRP A 286 -0.47 19.15 3.37
C TRP A 286 0.88 18.98 4.06
N LYS A 287 1.77 18.23 3.42
CA LYS A 287 3.13 18.02 3.89
C LYS A 287 4.11 17.81 2.74
N LEU A 288 5.39 18.09 3.03
CA LEU A 288 6.51 17.93 2.13
C LEU A 288 7.58 17.04 2.80
N PRO A 289 7.47 15.70 2.71
CA PRO A 289 8.47 14.80 3.24
C PRO A 289 9.64 14.61 2.29
N ILE A 290 10.83 14.47 2.87
CA ILE A 290 12.02 13.93 2.21
C ILE A 290 12.25 12.51 2.72
N THR A 291 12.69 11.62 1.84
CA THR A 291 12.97 10.21 2.19
C THR A 291 14.32 9.81 1.63
N PHE A 292 15.07 9.03 2.41
CA PHE A 292 16.25 8.32 1.98
C PHE A 292 16.10 6.86 2.35
N GLY A 293 16.39 5.95 1.43
CA GLY A 293 16.41 4.53 1.74
C GLY A 293 17.57 3.82 1.07
N LEU A 294 17.97 2.71 1.68
CA LEU A 294 19.12 1.91 1.31
C LEU A 294 18.75 0.43 1.41
N GLU A 295 19.10 -0.33 0.39
CA GLU A 295 19.05 -1.78 0.36
C GLU A 295 20.46 -2.31 0.08
N VAL A 296 20.94 -3.24 0.92
CA VAL A 296 22.27 -3.84 0.85
C VAL A 296 22.16 -5.36 0.90
N GLN A 297 22.69 -6.03 -0.12
CA GLN A 297 22.95 -7.46 -0.13
C GLN A 297 24.20 -7.74 0.74
N ALA A 298 24.00 -7.88 2.05
CA ALA A 298 25.08 -8.10 3.01
C ALA A 298 25.81 -9.43 2.80
N LYS A 299 25.05 -10.47 2.41
CA LYS A 299 25.52 -11.79 1.96
C LYS A 299 24.60 -12.30 0.87
N ASP A 300 24.99 -13.34 0.14
CA ASP A 300 24.15 -13.90 -0.92
C ASP A 300 22.82 -14.49 -0.37
N TRP A 301 22.80 -14.84 0.92
CA TRP A 301 21.60 -15.30 1.64
C TRP A 301 20.92 -14.21 2.49
N LEU A 302 21.47 -12.98 2.58
CA LEU A 302 20.97 -11.92 3.45
C LEU A 302 20.98 -10.56 2.77
N ALA A 303 19.78 -9.98 2.63
CA ALA A 303 19.60 -8.58 2.29
C ALA A 303 19.12 -7.80 3.53
N LEU A 304 19.70 -6.63 3.76
CA LEU A 304 19.31 -5.67 4.80
C LEU A 304 18.82 -4.39 4.13
N ARG A 305 17.82 -3.77 4.74
CA ARG A 305 17.28 -2.51 4.23
C ARG A 305 16.80 -1.61 5.34
N GLY A 306 16.76 -0.33 5.02
CA GLY A 306 16.13 0.66 5.89
C GLY A 306 15.90 1.97 5.17
N ALA A 307 15.00 2.76 5.73
CA ALA A 307 14.69 4.08 5.25
C ALA A 307 14.50 5.05 6.41
N ILE A 308 14.88 6.30 6.18
CA ILE A 308 14.58 7.43 7.04
C ILE A 308 13.75 8.44 6.24
N SER A 309 12.68 8.94 6.84
CA SER A 309 11.84 9.96 6.25
C SER A 309 11.60 11.06 7.27
N GLN A 310 11.55 12.32 6.82
CA GLN A 310 11.24 13.46 7.65
C GLN A 310 10.36 14.44 6.88
N THR A 311 9.27 14.89 7.51
CA THR A 311 8.48 16.01 6.98
C THR A 311 9.22 17.33 7.21
N LEU A 312 9.63 17.99 6.12
CA LEU A 312 10.31 19.30 6.18
C LEU A 312 9.34 20.43 6.49
N LEU A 313 8.17 20.39 5.83
CA LEU A 313 7.10 21.39 5.99
C LEU A 313 5.76 20.68 6.07
N SER A 314 4.88 21.14 6.95
CA SER A 314 3.50 20.67 7.01
C SER A 314 2.57 21.73 7.58
N LYS A 315 1.31 21.67 7.17
CA LYS A 315 0.22 22.40 7.79
C LYS A 315 -1.02 21.52 7.87
N PHE A 316 -1.66 21.54 9.02
CA PHE A 316 -2.95 20.95 9.29
C PHE A 316 -3.93 22.08 9.63
N TYR A 317 -5.11 22.07 9.03
CA TYR A 317 -6.19 23.02 9.24
C TYR A 317 -7.44 22.29 9.72
N ASN A 318 -8.11 22.87 10.72
CA ASN A 318 -9.42 22.42 11.20
C ASN A 318 -10.54 23.42 10.85
N ASN A 319 -11.76 23.12 11.28
CA ASN A 319 -12.95 23.97 11.12
C ASN A 319 -12.74 25.44 11.50
N ASP A 320 -11.93 25.71 12.53
CA ASP A 320 -11.66 27.07 13.00
C ASP A 320 -10.64 27.84 12.14
N LYS A 321 -10.17 27.24 11.04
CA LYS A 321 -9.05 27.72 10.20
C LYS A 321 -7.75 27.93 10.98
N LYS A 322 -7.66 27.39 12.21
CA LYS A 322 -6.42 27.36 12.98
C LYS A 322 -5.51 26.32 12.35
N ASN A 323 -4.21 26.63 12.33
CA ASN A 323 -3.22 25.72 11.78
C ASN A 323 -2.22 25.25 12.82
N ARG A 324 -1.66 24.07 12.56
CA ARG A 324 -0.51 23.52 13.28
C ARG A 324 0.40 22.77 12.32
N SER A 325 1.68 22.69 12.64
CA SER A 325 2.61 21.77 11.99
C SER A 325 2.55 20.40 12.64
N GLU A 326 2.98 19.36 11.91
CA GLU A 326 3.22 18.05 12.50
C GLU A 326 4.36 18.13 13.54
N ARG A 327 4.24 17.39 14.63
CA ARG A 327 5.29 17.24 15.65
C ARG A 327 5.97 15.90 15.45
N ASN A 328 7.30 15.86 15.59
CA ASN A 328 8.12 14.65 15.51
C ASN A 328 7.79 13.78 14.27
N THR A 329 8.32 14.20 13.12
CA THR A 329 7.99 13.61 11.81
C THR A 329 9.07 12.67 11.29
N THR A 330 10.13 12.45 12.06
CA THR A 330 11.19 11.52 11.70
C THR A 330 10.70 10.11 11.89
N ASN A 331 10.64 9.36 10.79
CA ASN A 331 10.31 7.95 10.78
C ASN A 331 11.53 7.16 10.29
N VAL A 332 11.87 6.08 11.00
CA VAL A 332 12.93 5.14 10.63
C VAL A 332 12.32 3.75 10.56
N ASN A 333 12.47 3.10 9.40
CA ASN A 333 12.07 1.73 9.19
C ASN A 333 13.26 0.87 8.81
N SER A 334 13.18 -0.42 9.12
CA SER A 334 14.21 -1.40 8.78
C SER A 334 13.60 -2.78 8.51
N GLY A 335 14.26 -3.55 7.65
CA GLY A 335 13.83 -4.89 7.28
C GLY A 335 14.99 -5.77 6.87
N ALA A 336 14.72 -7.06 6.77
CA ALA A 336 15.67 -8.04 6.26
C ALA A 336 14.96 -9.04 5.34
N SER A 337 15.74 -9.65 4.46
CA SER A 337 15.33 -10.85 3.73
C SER A 337 16.39 -11.93 3.80
N LEU A 338 15.93 -13.14 4.08
CA LEU A 338 16.68 -14.37 3.99
C LEU A 338 16.40 -15.01 2.62
N ILE A 339 17.44 -15.33 1.87
CA ILE A 339 17.36 -15.80 0.49
C ILE A 339 17.92 -17.21 0.41
N PHE A 340 17.10 -18.13 -0.10
CA PHE A 340 17.39 -19.56 -0.23
C PHE A 340 17.10 -20.00 -1.68
N GLY A 341 17.94 -19.53 -2.61
CA GLY A 341 17.72 -19.77 -4.05
C GLY A 341 16.44 -19.10 -4.53
N LYS A 342 15.44 -19.90 -4.92
CA LYS A 342 14.13 -19.42 -5.39
C LYS A 342 13.15 -19.06 -4.26
N LEU A 343 13.46 -19.46 -3.02
CA LEU A 343 12.67 -19.16 -1.84
C LEU A 343 13.23 -17.93 -1.12
N LYS A 344 12.35 -17.03 -0.70
CA LYS A 344 12.69 -15.82 0.06
C LYS A 344 11.78 -15.67 1.26
N ILE A 345 12.35 -15.33 2.41
CA ILE A 345 11.60 -14.97 3.62
C ILE A 345 11.95 -13.53 3.96
N GLU A 346 10.97 -12.67 4.11
CA GLU A 346 11.18 -11.25 4.40
C GLU A 346 10.37 -10.82 5.61
N GLY A 347 10.85 -9.81 6.32
CA GLY A 347 10.13 -9.24 7.44
C GLY A 347 10.70 -7.89 7.85
N LEU A 348 9.89 -7.14 8.58
CA LEU A 348 10.33 -5.93 9.26
C LEU A 348 11.19 -6.31 10.46
N ILE A 349 12.29 -5.59 10.64
CA ILE A 349 13.05 -5.67 11.87
C ILE A 349 12.35 -4.74 12.85
N GLY A 350 11.65 -5.35 13.82
CA GLY A 350 10.82 -4.63 14.78
C GLY A 350 11.62 -3.70 15.68
N ILE A 351 11.15 -2.47 15.78
CA ILE A 351 11.43 -1.58 16.91
C ILE A 351 10.30 -1.82 17.91
N GLY A 352 10.56 -2.57 18.97
CA GLY A 352 9.53 -2.94 19.94
C GLY A 352 9.21 -1.80 20.91
N ASP A 353 7.92 -1.63 21.21
CA ASP A 353 7.48 -1.05 22.48
C ASP A 353 7.58 -2.18 23.52
N ASN A 354 8.64 -2.18 24.35
CA ASN A 354 8.67 -3.07 25.51
C ASN A 354 7.61 -2.59 26.51
N ALA A 355 6.40 -3.16 26.42
CA ALA A 355 5.27 -2.86 27.30
C ALA A 355 5.57 -3.06 28.81
N ALA A 356 6.68 -3.73 29.15
CA ALA A 356 7.14 -3.97 30.51
C ALA A 356 8.04 -2.86 31.10
N VAL A 357 8.44 -1.84 30.33
CA VAL A 357 9.26 -0.73 30.86
C VAL A 357 8.37 0.50 30.99
N THR A 358 7.96 0.79 32.23
CA THR A 358 7.25 2.01 32.70
C THR A 358 8.02 3.33 32.45
N SER A 359 9.01 3.32 31.56
CA SER A 359 9.86 4.45 31.20
C SER A 359 10.09 4.46 29.68
N GLY A 360 9.03 4.73 28.91
CA GLY A 360 9.04 5.53 27.67
C GLY A 360 10.07 5.27 26.55
N LYS A 361 10.84 4.18 26.57
CA LYS A 361 11.85 3.89 25.54
C LYS A 361 11.19 3.26 24.32
N LYS A 362 10.82 4.12 23.37
CA LYS A 362 10.54 3.73 21.97
C LYS A 362 11.87 3.72 21.21
N GLY A 363 12.11 2.75 20.33
CA GLY A 363 13.41 2.65 19.62
C GLY A 363 14.27 1.44 19.98
N VAL A 364 13.74 0.42 20.68
CA VAL A 364 14.53 -0.75 21.08
C VAL A 364 14.48 -1.83 19.99
N LEU A 365 15.64 -2.23 19.47
CA LEU A 365 15.76 -3.44 18.66
C LEU A 365 15.50 -4.66 19.55
N SER A 366 14.37 -5.34 19.33
CA SER A 366 14.03 -6.55 20.07
C SER A 366 14.49 -7.78 19.30
N LEU A 367 15.47 -8.51 19.86
CA LEU A 367 15.90 -9.80 19.30
C LEU A 367 14.87 -10.93 19.52
N GLY A 368 13.86 -10.71 20.37
CA GLY A 368 12.77 -11.68 20.59
C GLY A 368 11.68 -11.62 19.51
N ASN A 369 11.58 -10.51 18.78
CA ASN A 369 10.60 -10.28 17.70
C ASN A 369 11.33 -9.90 16.40
N VAL A 370 12.29 -10.74 15.99
CA VAL A 370 13.03 -10.55 14.74
C VAL A 370 12.17 -11.09 13.60
N LEU A 371 11.86 -10.21 12.61
CA LEU A 371 10.89 -10.42 11.53
C LEU A 371 9.43 -10.35 12.00
N THR A 372 8.90 -9.12 12.10
CA THR A 372 7.46 -8.84 12.19
C THR A 372 6.91 -8.58 10.79
N ARG A 373 5.62 -8.88 10.54
CA ARG A 373 4.99 -8.75 9.21
C ARG A 373 5.78 -9.53 8.17
N THR A 374 5.68 -10.85 8.25
CA THR A 374 6.56 -11.76 7.51
C THR A 374 5.89 -12.24 6.24
N SER A 375 6.70 -12.38 5.20
CA SER A 375 6.27 -12.91 3.91
C SER A 375 7.18 -14.03 3.44
N ILE A 376 6.62 -14.93 2.66
CA ILE A 376 7.35 -15.95 1.93
C ILE A 376 7.03 -15.81 0.45
N THR A 377 8.07 -15.71 -0.38
CA THR A 377 7.94 -15.74 -1.84
C THR A 377 8.70 -16.93 -2.40
N TYR A 378 8.09 -17.64 -3.35
CA TYR A 378 8.73 -18.69 -4.15
C TYR A 378 8.59 -18.37 -5.64
N SER A 379 9.71 -18.24 -6.33
CA SER A 379 9.73 -18.10 -7.80
C SER A 379 9.78 -19.47 -8.47
N PHE A 380 9.07 -19.67 -9.59
CA PHE A 380 9.01 -20.96 -10.28
C PHE A 380 10.27 -21.29 -11.09
#